data_AF-B2KBZ7-F1
#
_entry.id   AF-B2KBZ7-F1
#
_cell.length_a   1.000
_cell.length_b   1.000
_cell.length_c   1.000
_cell.angle_alpha   90.00
_cell.angle_beta   90.00
_cell.angle_gamma   90.00
#
_symmetry.space_group_name_H-M   'P 1'
#
loop_
_entity.id
_entity.type
_entity.pdbx_description
1 polymer ?
#
loop_
_entity_poly.entity_id
_entity_poly.type
_entity_poly.pdbx_seq_one_letter_code
_entity_poly.pdbx_strand_id
1 'polypeptide(L)'
;MGGKQKNQNTAIGADLYFSLYKLLKRRHALLPLVKEFEQIDSTIKTYFAGVPRIVIGDYSVEGQWEEEPEGSFVNKAKNDIKRQKIWTVNIKQVK
;
A
#
# COMPACT_ATOMS: atom_id res chain seq x y z
N MET A 1 -14.15 56.71 -17.11
CA MET A 1 -14.49 55.28 -16.91
C MET A 1 -13.20 54.47 -17.06
N GLY A 2 -12.58 54.07 -15.95
CA GLY A 2 -11.35 53.28 -15.94
C GLY A 2 -11.50 52.11 -14.98
N GLY A 3 -11.88 50.96 -15.51
CA GLY A 3 -12.14 49.75 -14.73
C GLY A 3 -10.83 49.16 -14.20
N LYS A 4 -10.74 49.02 -12.87
CA LYS A 4 -9.68 48.30 -12.17
C LYS A 4 -9.73 46.82 -12.55
N GLN A 5 -8.81 46.34 -13.39
CA GLN A 5 -8.51 44.92 -13.52
C GLN A 5 -7.82 44.46 -12.22
N LYS A 6 -8.60 43.92 -11.28
CA LYS A 6 -8.09 43.28 -10.06
C LYS A 6 -7.65 41.85 -10.39
N ASN A 7 -6.35 41.60 -10.24
CA ASN A 7 -5.70 40.35 -9.84
C ASN A 7 -6.58 39.08 -9.84
N GLN A 8 -6.63 38.38 -10.96
CA GLN A 8 -7.19 37.02 -11.03
C GLN A 8 -6.12 35.93 -10.78
N ASN A 9 -4.83 36.22 -11.04
CA ASN A 9 -3.76 35.22 -10.93
C ASN A 9 -3.33 34.91 -9.47
N THR A 10 -3.58 35.80 -8.51
CA THR A 10 -3.18 35.59 -7.11
C THR A 10 -4.11 34.63 -6.36
N ALA A 11 -5.38 34.53 -6.78
CA ALA A 11 -6.37 33.65 -6.16
C ALA A 11 -6.13 32.17 -6.49
N ILE A 12 -5.72 31.87 -7.73
CA ILE A 12 -5.48 30.50 -8.21
C ILE A 12 -4.33 29.81 -7.44
N GLY A 13 -3.27 30.55 -7.12
CA GLY A 13 -2.14 30.03 -6.35
C GLY A 13 -2.49 29.72 -4.90
N ALA A 14 -3.34 30.54 -4.27
CA ALA A 14 -3.78 30.34 -2.89
C ALA A 14 -4.73 29.15 -2.75
N ASP A 15 -5.67 28.99 -3.69
CA ASP A 15 -6.61 27.86 -3.71
C ASP A 15 -5.92 26.53 -4.00
N LEU A 16 -4.94 26.53 -4.91
CA LEU A 16 -4.11 25.35 -5.19
C LEU A 16 -3.26 24.99 -3.96
N TYR A 17 -2.63 25.97 -3.33
CA TYR A 17 -1.86 25.76 -2.10
C TYR A 17 -2.71 25.12 -0.99
N PHE A 18 -3.92 25.65 -0.77
CA PHE A 18 -4.82 25.14 0.26
C PHE A 18 -5.30 23.70 -0.05
N SER A 19 -5.54 23.40 -1.32
CA SER A 19 -5.92 22.06 -1.78
C SER A 19 -4.79 21.05 -1.55
N LEU A 20 -3.56 21.39 -1.93
CA LEU A 20 -2.38 20.55 -1.69
C LEU A 20 -2.12 20.33 -0.20
N TYR A 21 -2.25 21.38 0.61
CA TYR A 21 -2.09 21.28 2.06
C TYR A 21 -3.11 20.33 2.70
N LYS A 22 -4.38 20.39 2.27
CA LYS A 22 -5.43 19.44 2.72
C LYS A 22 -5.09 17.99 2.34
N LEU A 23 -4.61 17.76 1.12
CA LEU A 23 -4.21 16.43 0.67
C LEU A 23 -3.04 15.88 1.48
N LEU A 24 -2.03 16.71 1.76
CA LEU A 24 -0.88 16.33 2.59
C LEU A 24 -1.28 16.01 4.04
N LYS A 25 -2.19 16.80 4.63
CA LYS A 25 -2.75 16.50 5.96
C LYS A 25 -3.49 15.17 5.96
N ARG A 26 -4.34 14.92 4.97
CA ARG A 26 -5.07 13.66 4.85
C ARG A 26 -4.11 12.48 4.67
N ARG A 27 -3.07 12.63 3.84
CA ARG A 27 -2.01 11.63 3.68
C ARG A 27 -1.36 11.32 5.02
N HIS A 28 -0.98 12.35 5.79
CA HIS A 28 -0.34 12.13 7.08
C HIS A 28 -1.27 11.40 8.07
N ALA A 29 -2.56 11.73 8.09
CA ALA A 29 -3.54 11.07 8.93
C ALA A 29 -3.79 9.60 8.55
N LEU A 30 -3.61 9.24 7.27
CA LEU A 30 -3.73 7.86 6.80
C LEU A 30 -2.49 7.00 7.10
N LEU A 31 -1.31 7.60 7.28
CA LEU A 31 -0.06 6.85 7.52
C LEU A 31 -0.13 5.89 8.72
N PRO A 32 -0.66 6.28 9.90
CA PRO A 32 -0.80 5.36 11.03
C PRO A 32 -1.71 4.18 10.71
N LEU A 33 -2.83 4.42 10.02
CA LEU A 33 -3.78 3.37 9.65
C LEU A 33 -3.16 2.34 8.69
N VAL A 34 -2.32 2.80 7.75
CA VAL A 34 -1.56 1.90 6.87
C VAL A 34 -0.60 1.04 7.69
N LYS A 35 0.12 1.64 8.65
CA LYS A 35 1.04 0.89 9.52
C LYS A 35 0.31 -0.14 10.39
N GLU A 36 -0.81 0.24 10.99
CA GLU A 36 -1.63 -0.67 11.80
C GLU A 36 -2.17 -1.82 10.94
N PHE A 37 -2.66 -1.52 9.73
CA PHE A 37 -3.10 -2.52 8.78
C PHE A 37 -1.96 -3.50 8.42
N GLU A 38 -0.78 -3.00 8.08
CA GLU A 38 0.39 -3.82 7.75
C GLU A 38 0.80 -4.73 8.93
N GLN A 39 0.75 -4.21 10.17
CA GLN A 39 1.03 -5.00 11.37
C GLN A 39 0.01 -6.12 11.59
N ILE A 40 -1.28 -5.82 11.45
CA ILE A 40 -2.35 -6.81 11.56
C ILE A 40 -2.21 -7.87 10.47
N ASP A 41 -2.05 -7.44 9.21
CA ASP A 41 -1.90 -8.33 8.05
C ASP A 41 -0.70 -9.26 8.22
N SER A 42 0.46 -8.72 8.59
CA SER A 42 1.67 -9.51 8.87
C SER A 42 1.45 -10.54 9.98
N THR A 43 0.77 -10.14 11.06
CA THR A 43 0.47 -11.03 12.20
C THR A 43 -0.44 -12.18 11.77
N ILE A 44 -1.49 -11.88 11.00
CA ILE A 44 -2.43 -12.89 10.49
C ILE A 44 -1.71 -13.86 9.54
N LYS A 45 -0.92 -13.36 8.60
CA LYS A 45 -0.16 -14.20 7.66
C LYS A 45 0.84 -15.10 8.37
N THR A 46 1.50 -14.59 9.41
CA THR A 46 2.42 -15.38 10.26
C THR A 46 1.65 -16.50 10.98
N TYR A 47 0.48 -16.20 11.53
CA TYR A 47 -0.35 -17.19 12.22
C TYR A 47 -0.83 -18.32 11.29
N PHE A 48 -1.19 -17.99 10.05
CA PHE A 48 -1.64 -18.96 9.04
C PHE A 48 -0.51 -19.53 8.17
N ALA A 49 0.76 -19.33 8.57
CA ALA A 49 1.88 -19.96 7.90
C ALA A 49 1.76 -21.49 7.96
N GLY A 50 1.89 -22.15 6.81
CA GLY A 50 1.72 -23.61 6.67
C GLY A 50 0.26 -24.10 6.63
N VAL A 51 -0.74 -23.22 6.75
CA VAL A 51 -2.16 -23.60 6.65
C VAL A 51 -2.62 -23.55 5.19
N PRO A 52 -2.93 -24.69 4.54
CA PRO A 52 -3.22 -24.72 3.11
C PRO A 52 -4.51 -23.97 2.77
N ARG A 53 -5.59 -24.20 3.53
CA ARG A 53 -6.86 -23.51 3.35
C ARG A 53 -7.72 -23.57 4.61
N ILE A 54 -8.31 -22.43 4.99
CA ILE A 54 -9.28 -22.34 6.08
C ILE A 54 -10.30 -21.21 5.81
N VAL A 55 -11.53 -21.40 6.26
CA VAL A 55 -12.59 -20.37 6.18
C VAL A 55 -12.95 -19.93 7.60
N ILE A 56 -12.97 -18.62 7.82
CA ILE A 56 -13.29 -18.01 9.13
C ILE A 56 -14.32 -16.91 8.89
N GLY A 57 -15.57 -17.15 9.31
CA GLY A 57 -16.68 -16.24 9.06
C GLY A 57 -16.86 -16.00 7.56
N ASP A 58 -16.71 -14.73 7.14
CA ASP A 58 -16.85 -14.30 5.74
C ASP A 58 -15.51 -14.22 4.99
N TYR A 59 -14.44 -14.79 5.55
CA TYR A 59 -13.10 -14.77 4.97
C TYR A 59 -12.59 -16.17 4.64
N SER A 60 -11.96 -16.30 3.47
CA SER A 60 -11.19 -17.46 3.04
C SER A 60 -9.70 -17.12 3.12
N VAL A 61 -8.95 -17.95 3.83
CA VAL A 61 -7.49 -17.85 3.96
C VAL A 61 -6.86 -19.03 3.23
N GLU A 62 -6.01 -18.73 2.25
CA GLU A 62 -5.37 -19.71 1.36
C GLU A 62 -3.87 -19.51 1.39
N GLY A 63 -3.14 -20.53 1.84
CA GLY A 63 -1.69 -20.55 1.87
C GLY A 63 -1.13 -21.28 0.65
N GLN A 64 -0.11 -20.71 0.01
CA GLN A 64 0.57 -21.34 -1.13
C GLN A 64 2.08 -21.09 -1.10
N TRP A 65 2.84 -22.00 -1.71
CA TRP A 65 4.25 -21.77 -1.96
C TRP A 65 4.40 -20.94 -3.24
N GLU A 66 5.01 -19.77 -3.13
CA GLU A 66 5.41 -18.94 -4.26
C GLU A 66 6.93 -18.95 -4.40
N GLU A 67 7.39 -18.94 -5.65
CA GLU A 67 8.81 -18.75 -5.96
C GLU A 67 9.09 -17.26 -6.12
N GLU A 68 9.81 -16.68 -5.17
CA GLU A 68 10.31 -15.32 -5.29
C GLU A 68 11.80 -15.31 -5.64
N PRO A 69 12.26 -14.35 -6.46
CA PRO A 69 13.69 -14.12 -6.65
C PRO A 69 14.35 -13.76 -5.32
N GLU A 70 15.40 -14.49 -4.96
CA GLU A 70 16.22 -14.26 -3.77
C GLU A 70 17.12 -13.04 -4.01
N GLY A 71 16.80 -11.90 -3.38
CA GLY A 71 17.64 -10.71 -3.35
C GLY A 71 16.94 -9.40 -3.73
N SER A 72 17.20 -8.35 -2.94
CA SER A 72 16.73 -7.00 -3.24
C SER A 72 17.45 -6.46 -4.49
N PHE A 73 16.69 -5.79 -5.36
CA PHE A 73 17.22 -5.16 -6.57
C PHE A 73 18.15 -3.98 -6.21
N VAL A 74 19.40 -4.28 -5.85
CA VAL A 74 20.49 -3.29 -5.87
C VAL A 74 21.73 -3.96 -6.45
N ASN A 75 21.84 -3.84 -7.77
CA ASN A 75 23.05 -4.00 -8.58
C ASN A 75 23.57 -5.41 -8.89
N LYS A 76 23.53 -5.70 -10.21
CA LYS A 76 24.42 -6.53 -11.04
C LYS A 76 24.00 -7.98 -11.36
N ALA A 77 24.12 -8.24 -12.66
CA ALA A 77 24.14 -9.52 -13.37
C ALA A 77 22.80 -10.27 -13.52
N LYS A 78 22.32 -10.32 -14.76
CA LYS A 78 21.04 -10.85 -15.23
C LYS A 78 20.89 -12.38 -15.24
N ASN A 79 21.85 -13.17 -14.75
CA ASN A 79 21.94 -14.58 -15.19
C ASN A 79 21.84 -15.69 -14.14
N ASP A 80 21.75 -15.44 -12.83
CA ASP A 80 21.47 -16.51 -11.86
C ASP A 80 20.76 -15.97 -10.62
N ILE A 81 19.50 -15.54 -10.80
CA ILE A 81 18.67 -15.18 -9.66
C ILE A 81 18.16 -16.49 -9.05
N LYS A 82 18.76 -16.90 -7.94
CA LYS A 82 18.26 -18.01 -7.12
C LYS A 82 16.82 -17.72 -6.74
N ARG A 83 15.94 -18.70 -6.84
CA ARG A 83 14.54 -18.58 -6.43
C ARG A 83 14.37 -19.24 -5.08
N GLN A 84 13.80 -18.50 -4.13
CA GLN A 84 13.42 -19.02 -2.82
C GLN A 84 11.93 -19.34 -2.81
N LYS A 85 11.57 -20.45 -2.16
CA LYS A 85 10.17 -20.79 -1.90
C LYS A 85 9.72 -20.06 -0.64
N ILE A 86 8.76 -19.15 -0.79
CA ILE A 86 8.14 -18.41 0.30
C ILE A 86 6.71 -18.89 0.46
N TRP A 87 6.29 -19.09 1.71
CA TRP A 87 4.89 -19.36 2.01
C TRP A 87 4.12 -18.03 2.01
N THR A 88 3.24 -17.85 1.03
CA THR A 88 2.36 -16.68 0.94
C THR A 88 0.96 -17.04 1.42
N VAL A 89 0.32 -16.12 2.13
CA VAL A 89 -1.04 -16.29 2.62
C VAL A 89 -1.92 -15.23 1.96
N ASN A 90 -2.92 -15.70 1.24
CA ASN A 90 -3.94 -14.88 0.59
C ASN A 90 -5.22 -14.89 1.42
N ILE A 91 -5.72 -13.71 1.77
CA ILE A 91 -6.95 -13.53 2.54
C ILE A 91 -7.96 -12.84 1.63
N LYS A 92 -9.11 -13.48 1.40
CA LYS A 92 -10.18 -12.95 0.55
C LYS A 92 -11.49 -12.98 1.30
N GLN A 93 -12.28 -11.91 1.16
CA GLN A 93 -13.67 -11.93 1.57
C GLN A 93 -14.48 -12.76 0.57
N VAL A 94 -15.31 -13.68 1.06
CA VAL A 94 -16.10 -14.63 0.25
C VAL A 94 -17.60 -14.36 0.30
N LYS A 95 -18.04 -13.27 0.96
CA LYS A 95 -19.42 -12.74 0.93
C LYS A 95 -19.47 -11.29 0.49
#